data_AF-A0A6H5GJ68-F1
#
_entry.id   AF-A0A6H5GJ68-F1
#
_cell.length_a   1.000
_cell.length_b   1.000
_cell.length_c   1.000
_cell.angle_alpha   90.00
_cell.angle_beta   90.00
_cell.angle_gamma   90.00
#
_symmetry.space_group_name_H-M   'P 1'
#
loop_
_entity.id
_entity.type
_entity.pdbx_description
1 polymer ?
#
loop_
_entity_poly.entity_id
_entity_poly.type
_entity_poly.pdbx_seq_one_letter_code
_entity_poly.pdbx_strand_id
1 'polypeptide(L)'
;MVNDVEPRSSFFDLPLIYKHLQNCLLEGDDVSIDLYLEAYKELIKFCELLGGIFGYVKDEIESKSKILNELRSSRPEMFQTVKTMIQYEKESRLLKKDGYVSGCRTLLRLHWGFGDFCILSDFYFVLHFLPIFGFH
;
A
#
# COMPACT_ATOMS: atom_id res chain seq x y z
N MET A 1 -31.34 10.13 -32.70
CA MET A 1 -31.90 9.84 -31.36
C MET A 1 -32.11 8.35 -31.33
N VAL A 2 -31.43 7.51 -30.56
CA VAL A 2 -30.58 7.66 -29.37
C VAL A 2 -29.41 6.71 -29.61
N ASN A 3 -28.18 7.17 -29.36
CA ASN A 3 -27.04 6.26 -29.32
C ASN A 3 -27.27 5.36 -28.10
N ASP A 4 -27.49 4.07 -28.34
CA ASP A 4 -27.41 3.06 -27.29
C ASP A 4 -26.00 3.12 -26.71
N VAL A 5 -25.86 3.89 -25.62
CA VAL A 5 -24.69 3.86 -24.76
C VAL A 5 -24.73 2.49 -24.13
N GLU A 6 -23.96 1.54 -24.70
CA GLU A 6 -23.66 0.30 -24.01
C GLU A 6 -23.26 0.64 -22.57
N PRO A 7 -23.82 -0.05 -21.55
CA PRO A 7 -23.37 0.15 -20.19
C PRO A 7 -21.87 -0.10 -20.21
N ARG A 8 -21.06 0.93 -19.91
CA ARG A 8 -19.60 0.82 -19.79
C ARG A 8 -19.36 -0.40 -18.93
N SER A 9 -18.94 -1.48 -19.57
CA SER A 9 -18.81 -2.74 -18.91
C SER A 9 -17.78 -2.52 -17.81
N SER A 10 -18.13 -2.87 -16.58
CA SER A 10 -17.26 -2.78 -15.40
C SER A 10 -16.17 -3.85 -15.50
N PHE A 11 -15.45 -3.87 -16.62
CA PHE A 11 -14.45 -4.87 -16.89
C PHE A 11 -13.21 -4.52 -16.08
N PHE A 12 -12.90 -5.47 -15.22
CA PHE A 12 -11.64 -5.58 -14.52
C PHE A 12 -10.48 -5.58 -15.51
N ASP A 13 -9.55 -4.64 -15.34
CA ASP A 13 -8.33 -4.52 -16.15
C ASP A 13 -7.10 -4.73 -15.26
N LEU A 14 -6.71 -6.00 -15.08
CA LEU A 14 -5.49 -6.37 -14.36
C LEU A 14 -4.23 -5.72 -14.97
N PRO A 15 -4.05 -5.66 -16.30
CA PRO A 15 -2.99 -4.87 -16.91
C PRO A 15 -2.95 -3.41 -16.47
N LEU A 16 -4.11 -2.76 -16.30
CA LEU A 16 -4.19 -1.39 -15.81
C LEU A 16 -3.69 -1.26 -14.38
N ILE A 17 -4.08 -2.16 -13.47
CA ILE A 17 -3.58 -2.16 -12.08
C ILE A 17 -2.06 -2.38 -12.05
N TYR A 18 -1.57 -3.33 -12.85
CA TYR A 18 -0.14 -3.59 -12.97
C TYR A 18 0.61 -2.36 -13.47
N LYS A 19 0.08 -1.67 -14.49
CA LYS A 19 0.65 -0.41 -15.00
C LYS A 19 0.67 0.68 -13.93
N HIS A 20 -0.38 0.82 -13.13
CA HIS A 20 -0.39 1.79 -12.03
C HIS A 20 0.69 1.47 -11.00
N LEU A 21 0.84 0.19 -10.62
CA LEU A 21 1.91 -0.24 -9.71
C LEU A 21 3.31 0.01 -10.29
N GLN A 22 3.51 -0.23 -11.59
CA GLN A 22 4.78 0.09 -12.26
C GLN A 22 5.06 1.60 -12.26
N ASN A 23 4.05 2.43 -12.48
CA ASN A 23 4.21 3.88 -12.46
C ASN A 23 4.57 4.42 -11.07
N CYS A 24 4.32 3.65 -10.01
CA CYS A 24 4.74 4.03 -8.66
C CYS A 24 6.26 3.98 -8.50
N LEU A 25 6.95 3.17 -9.29
CA LEU A 25 8.39 3.01 -9.26
C LEU A 25 9.05 4.23 -9.92
N LEU A 26 9.81 4.96 -9.12
CA LEU A 26 10.61 6.09 -9.55
C LEU A 26 12.03 5.64 -9.87
N GLU A 27 12.79 6.51 -10.54
CA GLU A 27 14.20 6.27 -10.78
C GLU A 27 14.98 6.12 -9.46
N GLY A 28 15.96 5.21 -9.46
CA GLY A 28 16.80 4.96 -8.30
C GLY A 28 16.13 4.14 -7.19
N ASP A 29 15.25 3.18 -7.51
CA ASP A 29 14.59 2.27 -6.56
C ASP A 29 13.78 2.97 -5.46
N ASP A 30 13.10 4.07 -5.80
CA ASP A 30 12.17 4.75 -4.91
C ASP A 30 10.72 4.57 -5.36
N VAL A 31 9.77 4.82 -4.47
CA VAL A 31 8.34 4.65 -4.74
C VAL A 31 7.59 5.92 -4.38
N SER A 32 6.86 6.49 -5.33
CA SER A 32 5.96 7.61 -5.07
C SER A 32 4.76 7.15 -4.23
N ILE A 33 4.57 7.75 -3.05
CA ILE A 33 3.44 7.42 -2.17
C ILE A 33 2.10 7.78 -2.85
N ASP A 34 2.09 8.82 -3.67
CA ASP A 34 0.88 9.29 -4.34
C ASP A 34 0.40 8.31 -5.38
N LEU A 35 1.31 7.94 -6.28
CA LEU A 35 1.03 6.96 -7.33
C LEU A 35 0.70 5.60 -6.70
N TYR A 36 1.35 5.26 -5.58
CA TYR A 36 1.07 4.05 -4.82
C TYR A 36 -0.37 4.04 -4.27
N LEU A 37 -0.82 5.14 -3.66
CA LEU A 37 -2.18 5.25 -3.17
C LEU A 37 -3.22 5.24 -4.31
N GLU A 38 -2.92 5.81 -5.47
CA GLU A 38 -3.80 5.72 -6.65
C GLU A 38 -3.90 4.28 -7.18
N ALA A 39 -2.79 3.54 -7.26
CA ALA A 39 -2.79 2.13 -7.65
C ALA A 39 -3.66 1.29 -6.69
N TYR A 40 -3.65 1.65 -5.41
CA TYR A 40 -4.39 0.97 -4.35
C TYR A 40 -5.90 1.21 -4.44
N LYS A 41 -6.35 2.35 -4.97
CA LYS A 41 -7.77 2.59 -5.27
C LYS A 41 -8.27 1.67 -6.38
N GLU A 42 -7.46 1.43 -7.41
CA GLU A 42 -7.82 0.48 -8.48
C GLU A 42 -7.86 -0.95 -7.94
N LEU A 43 -6.97 -1.29 -6.99
CA LEU A 43 -6.98 -2.58 -6.30
C LEU A 43 -8.23 -2.77 -5.42
N ILE A 44 -8.70 -1.71 -4.75
CA ILE A 44 -9.97 -1.73 -3.99
C ILE A 44 -11.15 -2.03 -4.91
N LYS A 45 -11.26 -1.32 -6.04
CA LYS A 45 -12.32 -1.57 -7.03
C LYS A 45 -12.29 -3.01 -7.52
N PHE A 46 -11.11 -3.58 -7.70
CA PHE A 46 -10.97 -4.99 -8.04
C PHE A 46 -11.50 -5.93 -6.94
N CYS A 47 -11.14 -5.69 -5.67
CA CYS A 47 -11.66 -6.46 -4.55
C CYS A 47 -13.20 -6.38 -4.46
N GLU A 48 -13.80 -5.22 -4.75
CA GLU A 48 -15.25 -5.05 -4.82
C GLU A 48 -15.90 -5.87 -5.94
N LEU A 49 -15.29 -5.88 -7.13
CA LEU A 49 -15.77 -6.65 -8.28
C LEU A 49 -15.70 -8.17 -8.06
N LEU A 50 -14.68 -8.64 -7.33
CA LEU A 50 -14.57 -10.05 -6.96
C LEU A 50 -15.61 -10.49 -5.92
N GLY A 51 -16.06 -9.55 -5.08
CA GLY A 51 -17.02 -9.83 -4.01
C GLY A 51 -16.54 -10.89 -3.00
N GLY A 52 -17.45 -11.35 -2.14
CA GLY A 52 -17.18 -12.44 -1.20
C GLY A 52 -16.08 -12.12 -0.17
N ILE A 53 -15.18 -13.08 0.07
CA ILE A 53 -14.11 -13.00 1.08
C ILE A 53 -13.11 -11.86 0.84
N PHE A 54 -13.10 -11.26 -0.35
CA PHE A 54 -12.21 -10.14 -0.69
C PHE A 54 -12.65 -8.80 -0.07
N GLY A 55 -13.82 -8.73 0.56
CA GLY A 55 -14.24 -7.57 1.35
C GLY A 55 -13.26 -7.23 2.47
N TYR A 56 -12.73 -8.23 3.16
CA TYR A 56 -11.72 -8.02 4.21
C TYR A 56 -10.39 -7.48 3.65
N VAL A 57 -9.99 -7.94 2.47
CA VAL A 57 -8.77 -7.45 1.80
C VAL A 57 -8.95 -5.99 1.41
N LYS A 58 -10.13 -5.63 0.88
CA LYS A 58 -10.49 -4.23 0.63
C LYS A 58 -10.39 -3.40 1.92
N ASP A 59 -11.04 -3.82 3.00
CA ASP A 59 -11.10 -3.05 4.24
C ASP A 59 -9.70 -2.82 4.83
N GLU A 60 -8.82 -3.82 4.73
CA GLU A 60 -7.41 -3.68 5.12
C GLU A 60 -6.66 -2.67 4.26
N ILE A 61 -6.83 -2.73 2.93
CA ILE A 61 -6.23 -1.79 1.99
C ILE A 61 -6.71 -0.36 2.27
N GLU A 62 -8.02 -0.16 2.47
CA GLU A 62 -8.63 1.14 2.77
C GLU A 62 -8.11 1.72 4.09
N SER A 63 -8.07 0.89 5.15
CA SER A 63 -7.61 1.30 6.47
C SER A 63 -6.16 1.79 6.46
N LYS A 64 -5.24 1.06 5.81
CA LYS A 64 -3.83 1.45 5.71
C LYS A 64 -3.63 2.64 4.77
N SER A 65 -4.37 2.69 3.66
CA SER A 65 -4.34 3.84 2.73
C SER A 65 -4.77 5.13 3.41
N LYS A 66 -5.77 5.06 4.32
CA LYS A 66 -6.21 6.19 5.13
C LYS A 66 -5.10 6.69 6.05
N ILE A 67 -4.43 5.80 6.78
CA ILE A 67 -3.31 6.15 7.66
C ILE A 67 -2.18 6.85 6.88
N LEU A 68 -1.81 6.30 5.72
CA LEU A 68 -0.80 6.90 4.85
C LEU A 68 -1.21 8.29 4.35
N ASN A 69 -2.48 8.48 3.96
CA ASN A 69 -3.01 9.79 3.58
C ASN A 69 -3.01 10.79 4.73
N GLU A 70 -3.35 10.37 5.96
CA GLU A 70 -3.31 11.23 7.15
C GLU A 70 -1.88 11.67 7.48
N LEU A 71 -0.93 10.73 7.46
CA LEU A 71 0.49 11.02 7.67
C LEU A 71 1.03 11.97 6.60
N ARG A 72 0.70 11.72 5.33
CA ARG A 72 1.08 12.61 4.23
C ARG A 72 0.45 14.00 4.34
N SER A 73 -0.84 14.09 4.67
CA SER A 73 -1.52 15.38 4.85
C SER A 73 -0.89 16.19 5.99
N SER A 74 -0.41 15.52 7.04
CA SER A 74 0.30 16.18 8.14
C SER A 74 1.72 16.65 7.76
N ARG A 75 2.38 15.94 6.83
CA ARG A 75 3.80 16.14 6.48
C ARG A 75 4.04 15.85 4.99
N PRO A 76 3.54 16.69 4.08
CA PRO A 76 3.52 16.38 2.65
C PRO A 76 4.92 16.21 2.05
N GLU A 77 5.90 16.98 2.50
CA GLU A 77 7.29 16.90 2.00
C GLU A 77 8.03 15.64 2.46
N MET A 78 7.73 15.14 3.66
CA MET A 78 8.41 13.97 4.22
C MET A 78 7.82 12.65 3.70
N PHE A 79 6.58 12.68 3.22
CA PHE A 79 5.82 11.53 2.72
C PHE A 79 5.55 11.64 1.22
N GLN A 80 6.47 12.22 0.44
CA GLN A 80 6.40 12.22 -1.03
C GLN A 80 6.77 10.84 -1.59
N THR A 81 7.84 10.25 -1.07
CA THR A 81 8.32 8.94 -1.47
C THR A 81 8.55 8.03 -0.28
N VAL A 82 8.65 6.72 -0.54
CA VAL A 82 8.95 5.74 0.49
C VAL A 82 10.32 6.00 1.10
N LYS A 83 11.34 6.40 0.32
CA LYS A 83 12.66 6.75 0.87
C LYS A 83 12.63 7.98 1.76
N THR A 84 11.97 9.07 1.36
CA THR A 84 11.89 10.27 2.21
C THR A 84 11.18 9.97 3.52
N MET A 85 10.14 9.14 3.46
CA MET A 85 9.39 8.70 4.64
C MET A 85 10.28 7.86 5.58
N ILE A 86 11.00 6.86 5.04
CA ILE A 86 11.92 6.03 5.82
C ILE A 86 12.99 6.90 6.48
N GLN A 87 13.59 7.82 5.72
CA GLN A 87 14.63 8.71 6.23
C GLN A 87 14.10 9.58 7.37
N TYR A 88 12.95 10.20 7.17
CA TYR A 88 12.30 11.04 8.17
C TYR A 88 11.98 10.28 9.47
N GLU A 89 11.35 9.10 9.36
CA GLU A 89 10.98 8.32 10.54
C GLU A 89 12.21 7.75 11.28
N LYS A 90 13.28 7.45 10.54
CA LYS A 90 14.56 6.99 11.10
C LYS A 90 15.28 8.12 11.84
N GLU A 91 15.45 9.28 11.23
CA GLU A 91 16.12 10.45 11.82
C GLU A 91 15.37 10.97 13.05
N SER A 92 14.03 10.99 12.97
CA SER A 92 13.17 11.44 14.07
C SER A 92 12.98 10.38 15.17
N ARG A 93 13.63 9.20 15.04
CA ARG A 93 13.50 8.04 15.94
C ARG A 93 12.04 7.60 16.18
N LEU A 94 11.18 7.83 15.19
CA LEU A 94 9.74 7.53 15.27
C LEU A 94 9.44 6.05 15.07
N LEU A 95 10.36 5.30 14.44
CA LEU A 95 10.22 3.86 14.20
C LEU A 95 10.06 3.03 15.49
N LYS A 96 10.62 3.49 16.62
CA LYS A 96 10.59 2.82 17.92
C LYS A 96 9.71 3.54 18.96
N LYS A 97 8.98 4.59 18.56
CA LYS A 97 8.18 5.39 19.48
C LYS A 97 6.84 4.71 19.78
N ASP A 98 6.61 4.39 21.04
CA ASP A 98 5.31 3.91 21.53
C ASP A 98 4.22 4.96 21.33
N GLY A 99 3.05 4.51 20.88
CA GLY A 99 1.90 5.37 20.59
C GLY A 99 1.96 6.17 19.28
N TYR A 100 3.04 6.07 18.48
CA TYR A 100 3.11 6.68 17.15
C TYR A 100 2.74 5.71 16.04
N VAL A 101 1.79 6.04 15.18
CA VAL A 101 1.50 5.24 13.98
C VAL A 101 2.52 5.58 12.90
N SER A 102 3.41 4.64 12.59
CA SER A 102 4.49 4.85 11.60
C SER A 102 4.03 4.49 10.19
N GLY A 103 4.39 5.34 9.24
CA GLY A 103 4.19 5.12 7.81
C GLY A 103 4.96 3.92 7.30
N CYS A 104 6.20 3.70 7.75
CA CYS A 104 6.98 2.51 7.40
C CYS A 104 6.26 1.23 7.85
N ARG A 105 5.80 1.17 9.11
CA ARG A 105 5.05 -0.01 9.61
C ARG A 105 3.73 -0.22 8.87
N THR A 106 3.03 0.88 8.57
CA THR A 106 1.79 0.86 7.78
C THR A 106 2.04 0.31 6.38
N LEU A 107 3.09 0.77 5.69
CA LEU A 107 3.47 0.27 4.36
C LEU A 107 3.91 -1.18 4.37
N LEU A 108 4.72 -1.60 5.36
CA LEU A 108 5.09 -3.02 5.50
C LEU A 108 3.85 -3.90 5.71
N ARG A 109 2.94 -3.49 6.59
CA ARG A 109 1.66 -4.21 6.82
C ARG A 109 0.69 -4.13 5.66
N LEU A 110 0.84 -3.17 4.77
CA LEU A 110 0.00 -3.05 3.58
C LEU A 110 0.55 -3.94 2.46
N HIS A 111 1.86 -3.97 2.30
CA HIS A 111 2.57 -4.92 1.45
C HIS A 111 2.38 -6.37 1.93
N TRP A 112 2.35 -6.58 3.25
CA TRP A 112 2.16 -7.88 3.89
C TRP A 112 0.73 -8.14 4.38
N GLY A 113 -0.22 -7.23 4.18
CA GLY A 113 -1.63 -7.40 4.60
C GLY A 113 -2.33 -8.47 3.75
N PHE A 114 -1.76 -8.77 2.59
CA PHE A 114 -2.02 -10.00 1.84
C PHE A 114 -1.58 -11.27 2.60
N GLY A 115 -0.59 -11.17 3.47
CA GLY A 115 -0.01 -12.22 4.31
C GLY A 115 -0.45 -12.18 5.78
N ASP A 116 -1.24 -11.22 6.25
CA ASP A 116 -1.80 -11.23 7.61
C ASP A 116 -2.83 -12.38 7.81
N PHE A 117 -3.38 -12.93 6.72
CA PHE A 117 -4.05 -14.25 6.73
C PHE A 117 -3.05 -15.41 6.95
N CYS A 118 -1.80 -15.25 6.53
CA CYS A 118 -0.70 -16.19 6.77
C CYS A 118 0.00 -15.99 8.12
N ILE A 119 -0.38 -15.01 8.96
CA ILE A 119 0.14 -14.94 10.33
C ILE A 119 -0.51 -16.01 11.22
N LEU A 120 -1.65 -16.59 10.82
CA LEU A 120 -2.09 -17.89 11.38
C LEU A 120 -1.20 -19.08 10.92
N SER A 121 -0.25 -18.85 10.01
CA SER A 121 0.84 -19.77 9.65
C SER A 121 2.23 -19.16 9.87
N ASP A 122 2.33 -18.31 10.90
CA ASP A 122 3.44 -18.17 11.85
C ASP A 122 4.84 -18.71 11.45
N PHE A 123 5.84 -17.87 11.71
CA PHE A 123 7.28 -18.15 11.87
C PHE A 123 8.22 -18.26 10.65
N TYR A 124 7.78 -18.63 9.45
CA TYR A 124 8.76 -18.89 8.36
C TYR A 124 9.26 -17.63 7.63
N PHE A 125 8.44 -16.59 7.51
CA PHE A 125 8.80 -15.42 6.70
C PHE A 125 9.74 -14.44 7.42
N VAL A 126 9.57 -14.29 8.74
CA VAL A 126 10.40 -13.42 9.58
C VAL A 126 11.85 -13.93 9.66
N LEU A 127 12.07 -15.26 9.59
CA LEU A 127 13.41 -15.84 9.65
C LEU A 127 14.20 -15.68 8.35
N HIS A 128 13.53 -15.58 7.19
CA HIS A 128 14.21 -15.58 5.89
C HIS A 128 14.46 -14.18 5.31
N PHE A 129 13.71 -13.16 5.74
CA PHE A 129 13.82 -11.79 5.21
C PHE A 129 14.45 -10.77 6.18
N LEU A 130 14.73 -11.16 7.42
CA LEU A 130 15.50 -10.35 8.38
C LEU A 130 16.87 -9.86 7.85
N PRO A 131 17.62 -10.62 7.03
CA PRO A 131 18.94 -10.18 6.54
C PRO A 131 18.89 -9.01 5.55
N ILE A 132 17.73 -8.77 4.92
CA ILE A 132 17.62 -7.81 3.81
C ILE A 132 17.43 -6.37 4.32
N PHE A 133 16.94 -6.20 5.55
CA PHE A 133 16.67 -4.89 6.14
C PHE A 133 17.73 -4.41 7.14
N GLY A 134 18.82 -5.17 7.33
CA GLY A 134 20.02 -4.68 8.01
C GLY A 134 19.82 -4.18 9.44
N PHE A 135 18.82 -4.69 10.17
CA PHE A 135 18.69 -4.46 11.60
C PHE A 135 19.48 -5.54 12.33
N HIS A 136 20.62 -5.14 12.91
CA HIS A 136 21.34 -5.91 13.92
C HIS A 136 20.76 -5.61 15.31
#